data_AF-A0A5C7HAE9-F1
#
_entry.id   AF-A0A5C7HAE9-F1
#
_cell.length_a   1.000
_cell.length_b   1.000
_cell.length_c   1.000
_cell.angle_alpha   90.00
_cell.angle_beta   90.00
_cell.angle_gamma   90.00
#
_symmetry.space_group_name_H-M   'P 1'
#
loop_
_entity.id
_entity.type
_entity.pdbx_description
1 polymer ?
#
loop_
_entity_poly.entity_id
_entity_poly.type
_entity_poly.pdbx_seq_one_letter_code
_entity_poly.pdbx_strand_id
1 'polypeptide(L)'
;MSRWATEKLTKKNEYSHKYTVRPIDNVNFNVKDGEKDGLVNLSEKTCTCKEFQNDLLPCSHALAAIRYIFSFCKKKFVDFCSDFYKTNTWLESYSGLIFPVGHPTEWNTPAEVRSEVVLPPEWRAQAGRLRKIKIPSAGEHGSKTRHCPICKKSGHNRQNYPNPPADQQVNVPDPPIVPPPPPQPPQCRKCKSCKQEGHNRRTCPTRPFDNLTDADNDVE
;
A
#
# COMPACT_ATOMS: atom_id res chain seq x y z
N MET A 1 16.86 -17.75 -10.59
CA MET A 1 16.56 -16.33 -10.85
C MET A 1 15.27 -16.00 -10.11
N SER A 2 15.12 -14.80 -9.55
CA SER A 2 13.89 -14.42 -8.85
C SER A 2 12.67 -14.42 -9.80
N ARG A 3 11.48 -14.70 -9.25
CA ARG A 3 10.22 -14.72 -10.03
C ARG A 3 9.95 -13.36 -10.68
N TRP A 4 10.14 -12.29 -9.93
CA TRP A 4 9.98 -10.91 -10.42
C TRP A 4 10.89 -10.61 -11.62
N ALA A 5 12.18 -10.99 -11.54
CA ALA A 5 13.12 -10.75 -12.64
C ALA A 5 12.73 -11.55 -13.90
N THR A 6 12.30 -12.81 -13.71
CA THR A 6 11.80 -13.64 -14.81
C THR A 6 10.58 -13.01 -15.48
N GLU A 7 9.57 -12.59 -14.72
CA GLU A 7 8.36 -11.96 -15.26
C GLU A 7 8.67 -10.63 -15.98
N LYS A 8 9.54 -9.80 -15.40
CA LYS A 8 10.00 -8.54 -16.00
C LYS A 8 10.71 -8.80 -17.34
N LEU A 9 11.62 -9.77 -17.40
CA LEU A 9 12.36 -10.12 -18.61
C LEU A 9 11.46 -10.71 -19.69
N THR A 10 10.49 -11.55 -19.34
CA THR A 10 9.52 -12.10 -20.31
C THR A 10 8.77 -10.97 -21.02
N LYS A 11 8.26 -10.00 -20.25
CA LYS A 11 7.58 -8.83 -20.80
C LYS A 11 8.52 -7.98 -21.68
N LYS A 12 9.75 -7.71 -21.24
CA LYS A 12 10.75 -6.98 -22.07
C LYS A 12 11.09 -7.75 -23.36
N ASN A 13 11.13 -9.08 -23.30
CA ASN A 13 11.43 -9.94 -24.44
C ASN A 13 10.33 -9.86 -25.50
N GLU A 14 9.06 -9.80 -25.11
CA GLU A 14 7.93 -9.61 -26.04
C GLU A 14 8.10 -8.37 -26.93
N TYR A 15 8.48 -7.23 -26.35
CA TYR A 15 8.77 -6.01 -27.13
C TYR A 15 9.96 -6.18 -28.06
N SER A 16 11.02 -6.82 -27.56
CA SER A 16 12.27 -6.94 -28.28
C SER A 16 12.19 -7.75 -29.58
N HIS A 17 11.18 -8.62 -29.75
CA HIS A 17 10.96 -9.38 -30.99
C HIS A 17 10.67 -8.50 -32.21
N LYS A 18 10.15 -7.28 -31.98
CA LYS A 18 9.82 -6.33 -33.04
C LYS A 18 11.02 -5.51 -33.48
N TYR A 19 12.15 -5.61 -32.79
CA TYR A 19 13.31 -4.76 -33.02
C TYR A 19 14.25 -5.36 -34.07
N THR A 20 14.88 -4.47 -34.85
CA THR A 20 15.87 -4.87 -35.84
C THR A 20 17.28 -4.62 -35.30
N VAL A 21 18.13 -5.63 -35.32
CA VAL A 21 19.51 -5.55 -34.82
C VAL A 21 20.48 -5.35 -35.97
N ARG A 22 21.37 -4.37 -35.85
CA ARG A 22 22.53 -4.17 -36.72
C ARG A 22 23.81 -4.30 -35.88
N PRO A 23 24.61 -5.36 -36.05
CA PRO A 23 25.89 -5.45 -35.35
C PRO A 23 26.83 -4.34 -35.80
N ILE A 24 27.57 -3.76 -34.85
CA ILE A 24 28.67 -2.82 -35.12
C ILE A 24 29.98 -3.60 -35.06
N ASP A 25 30.15 -4.39 -33.99
CA ASP A 25 31.24 -5.34 -33.81
C ASP A 25 30.75 -6.55 -32.98
N ASN A 26 31.68 -7.29 -32.37
CA ASN A 26 31.37 -8.51 -31.60
C ASN A 26 30.60 -8.24 -30.29
N VAL A 27 30.65 -7.02 -29.75
CA VAL A 27 30.05 -6.67 -28.45
C VAL A 27 29.09 -5.48 -28.55
N ASN A 28 29.21 -4.65 -29.58
CA ASN A 28 28.42 -3.45 -29.82
C ASN A 28 27.35 -3.67 -30.90
N PHE A 29 26.13 -3.25 -30.61
CA PHE A 29 24.96 -3.43 -31.48
C PHE A 29 24.13 -2.16 -31.54
N ASN A 30 23.69 -1.80 -32.74
CA ASN A 30 22.66 -0.79 -32.94
C ASN A 30 21.31 -1.48 -33.11
N VAL A 31 20.37 -1.23 -32.20
CA VAL A 31 19.05 -1.87 -32.17
C VAL A 31 17.98 -0.84 -32.49
N LYS A 32 17.33 -1.01 -33.64
CA LYS A 32 16.24 -0.17 -34.10
C LYS A 32 14.91 -0.59 -33.47
N ASP A 33 14.28 0.29 -32.71
CA ASP A 33 12.99 0.06 -32.05
C ASP A 33 11.83 0.88 -32.64
N GLY A 34 12.12 1.81 -33.56
CA GLY A 34 11.14 2.66 -34.24
C GLY A 34 10.91 4.02 -33.57
N GLU A 35 11.41 4.24 -32.36
CA GLU A 35 11.26 5.50 -31.62
C GLU A 35 12.62 6.06 -31.16
N LYS A 36 13.34 5.29 -30.35
CA LYS A 36 14.63 5.65 -29.74
C LYS A 36 15.57 4.46 -29.79
N ASP A 37 16.26 4.34 -30.91
CA ASP A 37 17.26 3.31 -31.14
C ASP A 37 18.24 3.15 -29.96
N GLY A 38 18.54 1.89 -29.64
CA GLY A 38 19.45 1.53 -28.57
C GLY A 38 20.83 1.15 -29.10
N LEU A 39 21.88 1.86 -28.67
CA LEU A 39 23.25 1.35 -28.78
C LEU A 39 23.50 0.47 -27.55
N VAL A 40 23.76 -0.82 -27.79
CA VAL A 40 23.95 -1.84 -26.74
C VAL A 40 25.39 -2.31 -26.78
N ASN A 41 26.04 -2.35 -25.62
CA ASN A 41 27.28 -3.09 -25.41
C ASN A 41 27.02 -4.29 -24.48
N LEU A 42 27.13 -5.50 -25.01
CA LEU A 42 26.84 -6.73 -24.27
C LEU A 42 27.97 -7.15 -23.31
N SER A 43 29.20 -6.69 -23.53
CA SER A 43 30.33 -6.97 -22.65
C SER A 43 30.24 -6.13 -21.37
N GLU A 44 29.99 -4.84 -21.52
CA GLU A 44 29.84 -3.90 -20.41
C GLU A 44 28.45 -3.92 -19.78
N LYS A 45 27.49 -4.63 -20.40
CA LYS A 45 26.09 -4.69 -19.98
C LYS A 45 25.44 -3.29 -19.97
N THR A 46 25.69 -2.50 -21.01
CA THR A 46 25.18 -1.13 -21.12
C THR A 46 24.27 -0.95 -22.33
N CYS A 47 23.33 0.00 -22.22
CA CYS A 47 22.51 0.48 -23.32
C CYS A 47 22.29 1.99 -23.24
N THR A 48 22.13 2.68 -24.37
CA THR A 48 21.77 4.11 -24.39
C THR A 48 20.41 4.39 -23.75
N CYS A 49 19.50 3.42 -23.68
CA CYS A 49 18.23 3.56 -22.95
C CYS A 49 18.38 3.56 -21.41
N LYS A 50 19.60 3.31 -20.89
CA LYS A 50 19.97 3.26 -19.45
C LYS A 50 19.30 2.18 -18.60
N GLU A 51 18.26 1.52 -19.10
CA GLU A 51 17.60 0.44 -18.36
C GLU A 51 18.54 -0.73 -18.03
N PHE A 52 19.47 -1.08 -18.91
CA PHE A 52 20.37 -2.21 -18.66
C PHE A 52 21.29 -1.94 -17.45
N GLN A 53 21.78 -0.71 -17.35
CA GLN A 53 22.62 -0.27 -16.24
C GLN A 53 21.82 -0.08 -14.95
N ASN A 54 20.62 0.50 -15.04
CA ASN A 54 19.82 0.84 -13.87
C ASN A 54 19.16 -0.40 -13.24
N ASP A 55 18.57 -1.26 -14.07
CA ASP A 55 17.89 -2.46 -13.59
C ASP A 55 18.88 -3.62 -13.37
N LEU A 56 20.13 -3.50 -13.84
CA LEU A 56 21.10 -4.61 -13.87
C LEU A 56 20.55 -5.89 -14.55
N LEU A 57 19.59 -5.68 -15.45
CA LEU A 57 18.86 -6.69 -16.22
C LEU A 57 18.83 -6.25 -17.68
N PRO A 58 18.97 -7.16 -18.66
CA PRO A 58 18.84 -6.81 -20.06
C PRO A 58 17.56 -6.01 -20.36
N CYS A 59 17.72 -4.84 -20.97
CA CYS A 59 16.61 -4.08 -21.54
C CYS A 59 16.07 -4.76 -22.80
N SER A 60 14.96 -4.27 -23.36
CA SER A 60 14.40 -4.83 -24.60
C SER A 60 15.40 -4.74 -25.77
N HIS A 61 16.19 -3.66 -25.88
CA HIS A 61 17.27 -3.57 -26.88
C HIS A 61 18.35 -4.64 -26.67
N ALA A 62 18.81 -4.82 -25.43
CA ALA A 62 19.82 -5.82 -25.09
C ALA A 62 19.32 -7.24 -25.34
N LEU A 63 18.05 -7.53 -25.04
CA LEU A 63 17.43 -8.82 -25.35
C LEU A 63 17.41 -9.10 -26.86
N ALA A 64 17.18 -8.09 -27.69
CA ALA A 64 17.29 -8.23 -29.13
C ALA A 64 18.72 -8.57 -29.58
N ALA A 65 19.72 -7.84 -29.07
CA ALA A 65 21.13 -8.12 -29.35
C ALA A 65 21.56 -9.52 -28.87
N ILE A 66 21.12 -9.94 -27.68
CA ILE A 66 21.40 -11.28 -27.13
C ILE A 66 20.81 -12.38 -28.02
N ARG A 67 19.57 -12.21 -28.51
CA ARG A 67 18.99 -13.17 -29.47
C ARG A 67 19.78 -13.24 -30.76
N TYR A 68 20.26 -12.10 -31.26
CA TYR A 68 21.08 -12.06 -32.48
C TYR A 68 22.36 -12.89 -32.33
N ILE A 69 23.06 -12.77 -31.20
CA ILE A 69 24.30 -13.55 -30.96
C ILE A 69 24.07 -14.98 -30.48
N PHE A 70 22.84 -15.37 -30.17
CA PHE A 70 22.52 -16.69 -29.60
C PHE A 70 23.00 -17.83 -30.50
N SER A 71 22.86 -17.68 -31.81
CA SER A 71 23.30 -18.67 -32.81
C SER A 71 24.81 -18.91 -32.81
N PHE A 72 25.61 -17.90 -32.40
CA PHE A 72 27.06 -17.96 -32.44
C PHE A 72 27.68 -18.39 -31.12
N CYS A 73 27.17 -17.86 -29.99
CA CYS A 73 27.79 -18.07 -28.67
C CYS A 73 26.97 -18.94 -27.72
N LYS A 74 25.72 -19.30 -28.08
CA LYS A 74 24.77 -20.06 -27.25
C LYS A 74 24.56 -19.53 -25.82
N LYS A 75 24.92 -18.27 -25.54
CA LYS A 75 24.68 -17.59 -24.27
C LYS A 75 23.22 -17.18 -24.16
N LYS A 76 22.57 -17.49 -23.04
CA LYS A 76 21.18 -17.14 -22.76
C LYS A 76 21.12 -15.74 -22.14
N PHE A 77 19.96 -15.09 -22.17
CA PHE A 77 19.77 -13.78 -21.52
C PHE A 77 20.09 -13.81 -20.02
N VAL A 78 19.95 -14.96 -19.37
CA VAL A 78 20.30 -15.19 -17.96
C VAL A 78 21.76 -14.89 -17.68
N ASP A 79 22.66 -15.17 -18.64
CA ASP A 79 24.11 -14.95 -18.50
C ASP A 79 24.47 -13.45 -18.49
N PHE A 80 23.56 -12.61 -18.99
CA PHE A 80 23.71 -11.16 -19.04
C PHE A 80 23.02 -10.46 -17.86
N CYS A 81 22.26 -11.18 -17.04
CA CYS A 81 21.67 -10.63 -15.82
C CYS A 81 22.74 -10.45 -14.73
N SER A 82 22.49 -9.57 -13.78
CA SER A 82 23.32 -9.47 -12.58
C SER A 82 23.06 -10.61 -11.60
N ASP A 83 24.11 -10.97 -10.85
CA ASP A 83 24.06 -12.01 -9.82
C ASP A 83 23.10 -11.65 -8.68
N PHE A 84 22.80 -10.36 -8.45
CA PHE A 84 21.78 -9.93 -7.49
C PHE A 84 20.40 -10.57 -7.70
N TYR A 85 20.10 -11.03 -8.92
CA TYR A 85 18.84 -11.70 -9.24
C TYR A 85 18.90 -13.22 -9.14
N LYS A 86 20.05 -13.81 -8.80
CA LYS A 86 20.20 -15.25 -8.55
C LYS A 86 19.64 -15.60 -7.17
N THR A 87 18.95 -16.73 -7.11
CA THR A 87 18.35 -17.23 -5.87
C THR A 87 19.41 -17.53 -4.82
N ASN A 88 20.58 -18.02 -5.24
CA ASN A 88 21.70 -18.30 -4.34
C ASN A 88 22.25 -17.02 -3.72
N THR A 89 22.51 -15.97 -4.50
CA THR A 89 22.97 -14.66 -3.99
C THR A 89 21.98 -14.04 -3.02
N TRP A 90 20.67 -14.18 -3.30
CA TRP A 90 19.64 -13.77 -2.34
C TRP A 90 19.71 -14.58 -1.05
N LEU A 91 19.80 -15.91 -1.12
CA LEU A 91 19.92 -16.78 0.05
C LEU A 91 21.18 -16.46 0.88
N GLU A 92 22.31 -16.27 0.22
CA GLU A 92 23.60 -15.92 0.84
C GLU A 92 23.51 -14.59 1.58
N SER A 93 22.80 -13.60 1.02
CA SER A 93 22.58 -12.29 1.65
C SER A 93 21.83 -12.40 3.00
N TYR A 94 21.02 -13.44 3.18
CA TYR A 94 20.27 -13.73 4.41
C TYR A 94 20.86 -14.89 5.23
N SER A 95 22.03 -15.41 4.86
CA SER A 95 22.65 -16.53 5.56
C SER A 95 23.21 -16.15 6.93
N GLY A 96 23.40 -14.86 7.19
CA GLY A 96 23.87 -14.33 8.48
C GLY A 96 22.84 -14.48 9.60
N LEU A 97 23.33 -14.68 10.82
CA LEU A 97 22.48 -14.65 12.02
C LEU A 97 21.99 -13.22 12.28
N ILE A 98 20.68 -13.07 12.39
CA ILE A 98 20.05 -11.81 12.83
C ILE A 98 19.83 -11.93 14.33
N PHE A 99 20.72 -11.31 15.11
CA PHE A 99 20.56 -11.24 16.56
C PHE A 99 19.51 -10.19 16.93
N PRO A 100 18.73 -10.42 18.00
CA PRO A 100 17.88 -9.37 18.54
C PRO A 100 18.73 -8.17 18.95
N VAL A 101 18.16 -6.97 18.79
CA VAL A 101 18.80 -5.75 19.26
C VAL A 101 18.89 -5.80 20.78
N GLY A 102 20.09 -5.60 21.33
CA GLY A 102 20.34 -5.58 22.77
C GLY A 102 19.64 -4.42 23.49
N HIS A 103 19.79 -4.33 24.81
CA HIS A 103 19.16 -3.26 25.58
C HIS A 103 19.75 -1.88 25.16
N PRO A 104 18.96 -0.80 25.07
CA PRO A 104 19.47 0.52 24.64
C PRO A 104 20.67 1.06 25.43
N THR A 105 20.85 0.63 26.68
CA THR A 105 22.01 1.00 27.51
C THR A 105 23.33 0.39 27.02
N GLU A 106 23.27 -0.71 26.27
CA GLU A 106 24.43 -1.41 25.72
C GLU A 106 24.84 -0.85 24.36
N TRP A 107 24.03 0.03 23.77
CA TRP A 107 24.31 0.58 22.44
C TRP A 107 25.43 1.61 22.52
N ASN A 108 26.46 1.44 21.68
CA ASN A 108 27.53 2.40 21.52
C ASN A 108 27.09 3.55 20.58
N THR A 109 26.14 4.36 21.05
CA THR A 109 25.62 5.51 20.31
C THR A 109 26.45 6.76 20.65
N PRO A 110 27.01 7.48 19.65
CA PRO A 110 27.73 8.74 19.88
C PRO A 110 26.90 9.76 20.67
N ALA A 111 27.58 10.58 21.48
CA ALA A 111 26.91 11.57 22.33
C ALA A 111 26.06 12.57 21.52
N GLU A 112 26.56 12.97 20.35
CA GLU A 112 25.87 13.86 19.40
C GLU A 112 24.49 13.28 19.00
N VAL A 113 24.45 12.01 18.60
CA VAL A 113 23.21 11.31 18.20
C VAL A 113 22.28 11.10 19.40
N ARG A 114 22.82 10.78 20.59
CA ARG A 114 21.98 10.65 21.81
C ARG A 114 21.35 11.98 22.23
N SER A 115 22.01 13.10 21.93
CA SER A 115 21.52 14.44 22.25
C SER A 115 20.54 14.99 21.21
N GLU A 116 20.45 14.37 20.03
CA GLU A 116 19.59 14.83 18.96
C GLU A 116 18.13 14.50 19.26
N VAL A 117 17.32 15.55 19.45
CA VAL A 117 15.87 15.41 19.62
C VAL A 117 15.21 15.53 18.25
N VAL A 118 14.92 14.40 17.62
CA VAL A 118 14.13 14.36 16.39
C VAL A 118 12.65 14.50 16.72
N LEU A 119 12.13 15.72 16.60
CA LEU A 119 10.69 15.96 16.72
C LEU A 119 9.98 15.47 15.45
N PRO A 120 8.75 14.93 15.57
CA PRO A 120 7.93 14.68 14.41
C PRO A 120 7.72 15.99 13.63
N PRO A 121 7.52 15.92 12.30
CA PRO A 121 7.12 17.09 11.53
C PRO A 121 5.90 17.74 12.20
N GLU A 122 5.86 19.07 12.24
CA GLU A 122 4.71 19.78 12.78
C GLU A 122 3.44 19.28 12.10
N TRP A 123 2.51 18.79 12.92
CA TRP A 123 1.21 18.38 12.41
C TRP A 123 0.51 19.61 11.83
N ARG A 124 0.29 19.60 10.52
CA ARG A 124 -0.63 20.53 9.87
C ARG A 124 -1.91 19.77 9.56
N ALA A 125 -3.02 20.22 10.14
CA ALA A 125 -4.33 19.77 9.68
C ALA A 125 -4.42 20.08 8.17
N GLN A 126 -4.67 19.06 7.35
CA GLN A 126 -4.91 19.29 5.93
C GLN A 126 -6.11 20.24 5.80
N ALA A 127 -5.95 21.29 5.01
CA ALA A 127 -7.03 22.22 4.74
C ALA A 127 -8.22 21.45 4.14
N GLY A 128 -9.40 21.64 4.73
CA GLY A 128 -10.65 21.01 4.29
C GLY A 128 -11.14 19.86 5.16
N ARG A 129 -12.22 19.23 4.71
CA ARG A 129 -12.91 18.18 5.45
C ARG A 129 -12.11 16.89 5.44
N LEU A 130 -11.80 16.35 6.63
CA LEU A 130 -11.28 14.99 6.80
C LEU A 130 -12.11 13.99 5.98
N ARG A 131 -11.44 13.25 5.08
CA ARG A 131 -12.10 12.22 4.27
C ARG A 131 -12.63 11.12 5.18
N LYS A 132 -13.89 10.73 4.97
CA LYS A 132 -14.51 9.59 5.66
C LYS A 132 -14.04 8.24 5.11
N ILE A 133 -13.45 8.22 3.91
CA ILE A 133 -13.06 7.01 3.19
C ILE A 133 -11.55 7.07 2.92
N LYS A 134 -10.85 5.98 3.27
CA LYS A 134 -9.42 5.77 3.02
C LYS A 134 -9.13 5.78 1.51
N ILE A 135 -8.00 6.36 1.11
CA ILE A 135 -7.47 6.19 -0.26
C ILE A 135 -6.77 4.82 -0.32
N PRO A 136 -7.16 3.93 -1.24
CA PRO A 136 -6.47 2.66 -1.42
C PRO A 136 -5.04 2.86 -1.97
N SER A 137 -4.08 2.08 -1.46
CA SER A 137 -2.70 2.05 -1.95
C SER A 137 -2.58 1.32 -3.29
N ALA A 138 -1.44 1.45 -3.98
CA ALA A 138 -1.17 0.72 -5.22
C ALA A 138 -1.29 -0.80 -4.98
N GLY A 139 -2.22 -1.46 -5.69
CA GLY A 139 -2.54 -2.88 -5.54
C GLY A 139 -3.77 -3.18 -4.67
N GLU A 140 -4.20 -2.24 -3.81
CA GLU A 140 -5.48 -2.33 -3.09
C GLU A 140 -6.61 -2.01 -4.08
N HIS A 141 -7.22 -3.04 -4.65
CA HIS A 141 -8.44 -2.86 -5.43
C HIS A 141 -9.60 -2.69 -4.47
N GLY A 142 -10.45 -1.68 -4.70
CA GLY A 142 -11.66 -1.48 -3.90
C GLY A 142 -12.47 -2.77 -3.79
N SER A 143 -13.16 -2.95 -2.67
CA SER A 143 -14.06 -4.10 -2.46
C SER A 143 -14.95 -4.27 -3.68
N LYS A 144 -14.81 -5.41 -4.39
CA LYS A 144 -15.66 -5.72 -5.55
C LYS A 144 -17.11 -5.67 -5.09
N THR A 145 -17.96 -4.92 -5.81
CA THR A 145 -19.39 -4.89 -5.53
C THR A 145 -19.92 -6.33 -5.54
N ARG A 146 -20.36 -6.81 -4.38
CA ARG A 146 -20.93 -8.15 -4.27
C ARG A 146 -22.31 -8.12 -4.91
N HIS A 147 -22.52 -8.97 -5.91
CA HIS A 147 -23.81 -9.18 -6.53
C HIS A 147 -24.51 -10.34 -5.82
N CYS A 148 -25.83 -10.21 -5.62
CA CYS A 148 -26.64 -11.31 -5.15
C CYS A 148 -26.54 -12.48 -6.14
N PRO A 149 -26.23 -13.71 -5.69
CA PRO A 149 -26.08 -14.85 -6.60
C PRO A 149 -27.39 -15.25 -7.28
N ILE A 150 -28.55 -14.85 -6.72
CA ILE A 150 -29.87 -15.18 -7.26
C ILE A 150 -30.26 -14.22 -8.38
N CYS A 151 -30.25 -12.90 -8.13
CA CYS A 151 -30.72 -11.91 -9.12
C CYS A 151 -29.63 -11.12 -9.82
N LYS A 152 -28.35 -11.35 -9.46
CA LYS A 152 -27.18 -10.65 -10.00
C LYS A 152 -27.17 -9.13 -9.79
N LYS A 153 -28.10 -8.58 -9.00
CA LYS A 153 -28.12 -7.15 -8.62
C LYS A 153 -27.27 -6.93 -7.37
N SER A 154 -26.68 -5.74 -7.26
CA SER A 154 -25.95 -5.28 -6.08
C SER A 154 -26.89 -4.65 -5.05
N GLY A 155 -26.41 -4.43 -3.82
CA GLY A 155 -27.17 -3.76 -2.75
C GLY A 155 -27.86 -4.71 -1.75
N HIS A 156 -27.83 -6.02 -1.98
CA HIS A 156 -28.28 -7.03 -1.03
C HIS A 156 -27.50 -8.34 -1.22
N ASN A 157 -27.49 -9.19 -0.20
CA ASN A 157 -26.94 -10.53 -0.26
C ASN A 157 -28.07 -11.58 -0.45
N ARG A 158 -27.72 -12.86 -0.54
CA ARG A 158 -28.70 -13.96 -0.71
C ARG A 158 -29.75 -14.00 0.42
N GLN A 159 -29.37 -13.66 1.65
CA GLN A 159 -30.25 -13.70 2.82
C GLN A 159 -31.30 -12.59 2.80
N ASN A 160 -30.97 -11.44 2.26
CA ASN A 160 -31.88 -10.29 2.13
C ASN A 160 -32.46 -10.19 0.72
N TYR A 161 -32.60 -11.31 0.02
CA TYR A 161 -33.21 -11.33 -1.30
C TYR A 161 -34.71 -11.03 -1.18
N PRO A 162 -35.27 -10.04 -1.90
CA PRO A 162 -36.67 -9.60 -1.70
C PRO A 162 -37.72 -10.71 -1.89
N ASN A 163 -37.42 -11.72 -2.70
CA ASN A 163 -38.29 -12.86 -2.98
C ASN A 163 -37.51 -14.17 -2.75
N PRO A 164 -37.26 -14.58 -1.50
CA PRO A 164 -36.53 -15.82 -1.23
C PRO A 164 -37.25 -17.00 -1.91
N PRO A 165 -36.52 -17.91 -2.60
CA PRO A 165 -37.12 -19.15 -3.09
C PRO A 165 -37.79 -19.88 -1.92
N ALA A 166 -38.97 -20.46 -2.16
CA ALA A 166 -39.88 -21.00 -1.13
C ALA A 166 -39.28 -22.07 -0.18
N ASP A 167 -38.05 -22.50 -0.41
CA ASP A 167 -37.36 -23.57 0.30
C ASP A 167 -36.54 -23.09 1.52
N GLN A 168 -36.82 -21.89 2.05
CA GLN A 168 -36.11 -21.33 3.22
C GLN A 168 -36.99 -21.06 4.45
N GLN A 169 -38.22 -21.57 4.49
CA GLN A 169 -38.92 -21.70 5.78
C GLN A 169 -38.38 -22.93 6.52
N VAL A 170 -37.15 -22.84 7.02
CA VAL A 170 -36.73 -23.72 8.12
C VAL A 170 -37.52 -23.27 9.32
N ASN A 171 -38.42 -24.12 9.78
CA ASN A 171 -39.19 -23.95 11.00
C ASN A 171 -38.18 -23.84 12.17
N VAL A 172 -37.83 -22.62 12.58
CA VAL A 172 -37.05 -22.39 13.79
C VAL A 172 -38.03 -22.54 14.95
N PRO A 173 -37.86 -23.51 15.87
CA PRO A 173 -38.71 -23.58 17.05
C PRO A 173 -38.58 -22.26 17.83
N ASP A 174 -39.70 -21.71 18.28
CA ASP A 174 -39.71 -20.49 19.08
C ASP A 174 -38.74 -20.62 20.28
N PRO A 175 -37.87 -19.63 20.53
CA PRO A 175 -37.05 -19.65 21.72
C PRO A 175 -37.94 -19.60 22.97
N PRO A 176 -37.56 -20.27 24.07
CA PRO A 176 -38.36 -20.26 25.30
C PRO A 176 -38.56 -18.81 25.77
N ILE A 177 -39.82 -18.47 26.06
CA ILE A 177 -40.21 -17.17 26.60
C ILE A 177 -39.59 -17.03 27.99
N VAL A 178 -38.47 -16.33 28.09
CA VAL A 178 -37.90 -15.89 29.37
C VAL A 178 -38.59 -14.59 29.77
N PRO A 179 -39.13 -14.45 30.99
CA PRO A 179 -39.75 -13.21 31.43
C PRO A 179 -38.75 -12.05 31.39
N PRO A 180 -39.19 -10.83 31.03
CA PRO A 180 -38.31 -9.68 30.96
C PRO A 180 -37.71 -9.38 32.34
N PRO A 181 -36.42 -8.97 32.41
CA PRO A 181 -35.82 -8.58 33.67
C PRO A 181 -36.57 -7.39 34.27
N PRO A 182 -36.65 -7.31 35.62
CA PRO A 182 -37.36 -6.22 36.29
C PRO A 182 -36.79 -4.85 35.90
N PRO A 183 -37.64 -3.81 35.82
CA PRO A 183 -37.22 -2.47 35.43
C PRO A 183 -36.16 -1.94 36.40
N GLN A 184 -35.01 -1.57 35.84
CA GLN A 184 -33.93 -0.93 36.57
C GLN A 184 -34.41 0.44 37.11
N PRO A 185 -34.03 0.84 38.33
CA PRO A 185 -34.42 2.13 38.88
C PRO A 185 -33.90 3.27 37.99
N PRO A 186 -34.65 4.38 37.85
CA PRO A 186 -34.24 5.49 37.02
C PRO A 186 -32.92 6.06 37.53
N GLN A 187 -31.87 5.89 36.74
CA GLN A 187 -30.56 6.50 36.96
C GLN A 187 -30.71 8.02 37.03
N CYS A 188 -30.57 8.57 38.24
CA CYS A 188 -30.65 10.01 38.46
C CYS A 188 -29.45 10.67 37.75
N ARG A 189 -29.73 11.46 36.70
CA ARG A 189 -28.67 12.11 35.93
C ARG A 189 -28.03 13.22 36.78
N LYS A 190 -26.74 13.05 37.09
CA LYS A 190 -25.93 14.08 37.77
C LYS A 190 -25.74 15.33 36.90
N CYS A 191 -25.79 16.50 37.51
CA CYS A 191 -25.53 17.77 36.86
C CYS A 191 -24.13 17.78 36.23
N LYS A 192 -24.01 18.16 34.95
CA LYS A 192 -22.70 18.16 34.26
C LYS A 192 -21.71 19.19 34.83
N SER A 193 -22.22 20.26 35.45
CA SER A 193 -21.41 21.33 36.05
C SER A 193 -20.95 21.01 37.47
N CYS A 194 -21.86 20.78 38.42
CA CYS A 194 -21.51 20.56 39.84
C CYS A 194 -21.55 19.09 40.30
N LYS A 195 -21.90 18.15 39.41
CA LYS A 195 -22.00 16.69 39.67
C LYS A 195 -23.05 16.26 40.72
N GLN A 196 -23.86 17.17 41.26
CA GLN A 196 -24.98 16.83 42.15
C GLN A 196 -26.22 16.34 41.39
N GLU A 197 -27.00 15.49 42.03
CA GLU A 197 -28.26 14.93 41.51
C GLU A 197 -29.44 15.91 41.72
N GLY A 198 -30.54 15.72 41.00
CA GLY A 198 -31.76 16.53 41.16
C GLY A 198 -31.88 17.79 40.30
N HIS A 199 -30.85 18.15 39.52
CA HIS A 199 -30.94 19.26 38.56
C HIS A 199 -30.02 19.06 37.35
N ASN A 200 -30.28 19.78 36.26
CA ASN A 200 -29.44 19.73 35.06
C ASN A 200 -28.52 20.97 34.99
N ARG A 201 -27.56 20.98 34.06
CA ARG A 201 -26.60 22.09 33.92
C ARG A 201 -27.27 23.47 33.75
N ARG A 202 -28.46 23.54 33.14
CA ARG A 202 -29.15 24.82 32.88
C ARG A 202 -29.79 25.39 34.14
N THR A 203 -30.22 24.54 35.07
CA THR A 203 -30.85 24.91 36.34
C THR A 203 -29.89 24.81 37.54
N CYS A 204 -28.58 24.79 37.27
CA CYS A 204 -27.56 24.64 38.30
C CYS A 204 -27.38 25.96 39.06
N PRO A 205 -27.58 26.00 40.40
CA PRO A 205 -27.49 27.23 41.18
C PRO A 205 -26.07 27.80 41.27
N THR A 206 -25.06 27.00 40.93
CA THR A 206 -23.64 27.41 40.87
C THR A 206 -23.14 27.61 39.44
N ARG A 207 -24.05 27.75 38.46
CA ARG A 207 -23.66 28.00 37.07
C ARG A 207 -22.90 29.33 36.98
N PRO A 208 -21.65 29.36 36.48
CA PRO A 208 -20.95 30.61 36.21
C PRO A 208 -21.74 31.44 35.20
N PHE A 209 -21.90 32.74 35.46
CA PHE A 209 -22.47 33.69 34.50
C PHE A 209 -21.44 33.94 33.40
N ASP A 210 -21.71 33.43 32.19
CA ASP A 210 -20.98 33.83 30.99
C ASP A 210 -21.51 35.22 30.58
N ASN A 211 -20.71 36.28 30.77
CA ASN A 211 -21.03 37.62 30.30
C ASN A 211 -21.02 37.66 28.76
N LEU A 212 -22.18 37.95 28.18
CA LEU A 212 -22.35 38.45 26.82
C LEU A 212 -22.47 39.98 26.90
N THR A 213 -21.50 40.72 26.36
CA THR A 213 -21.74 42.06 25.82
C THR A 213 -20.80 42.30 24.64
N ASP A 214 -21.33 42.18 23.42
CA ASP A 214 -20.92 43.02 22.29
C ASP A 214 -21.63 44.39 22.44
N ALA A 215 -20.90 45.48 22.19
CA ALA A 215 -21.29 46.69 21.45
C ALA A 215 -20.54 47.96 21.94
N ASP A 216 -19.72 48.48 21.03
CA ASP A 216 -19.48 49.90 20.66
C ASP A 216 -18.99 50.93 21.69
N ASN A 217 -17.85 51.59 21.36
CA ASN A 217 -17.77 53.04 21.16
C ASN A 217 -16.41 53.49 20.61
N ASP A 218 -16.50 54.34 19.57
CA ASP A 218 -15.46 55.19 18.98
C ASP A 218 -14.92 56.27 19.96
N VAL A 219 -13.95 57.06 19.46
CA VAL A 219 -13.21 58.22 20.03
C VAL A 219 -11.94 57.79 20.77
N GLU A 220 -10.72 58.13 20.32
CA GLU A 220 -10.18 59.37 19.72
C GLU A 220 -9.06 59.06 18.69
#